data_AF-A0A250K372-F1
#
_entry.id   AF-A0A250K372-F1
#
_cell.length_a   1.000
_cell.length_b   1.000
_cell.length_c   1.000
_cell.angle_alpha   90.00
_cell.angle_beta   90.00
_cell.angle_gamma   90.00
#
_symmetry.space_group_name_H-M   'P 1'
#
loop_
_entity.id
_entity.type
_entity.pdbx_description
1 polymer ?
#
loop_
_entity_poly.entity_id
_entity_poly.type
_entity_poly.pdbx_seq_one_letter_code
_entity_poly.pdbx_strand_id
1 'polypeptide(L)'
;MGDVSESWEKRFRREVKEMDAALRGVLSRRQSDEALRAALEELARRPAFRSFTWLWGPALNARDRVRFRPLMLSCFSPSSITAAGKWVNPWTGENAAALEAWLADADRADDVELFRRLHAWKLAGLRGPQQAKTWREEVVRRVQAAPTRAARHLELAKLDSGWVRLDEPTALALDAVDAEAARPFILAHLPWSDTHERPSPWDTLRARAQARGDAALASALYRRLVDEPTWHRDALAFARTLPSPSALVAALKEHHPESHMPGAAQLFVELAETRGRDVVPYLLEHLRSVFPRWGVLGRKNAKGFPDLLALAWTRDWEDVWGALLRTSATPETYDAEVRRLVRDTASLPARTRRRLLLLAGAGGEWNLPGLGVARVQPLTDATATALYARFPELARGPFRMHVASGWRAAYPKLVTRALEANDEDLLDFLASRAAMHTPTPRDTKEWEQVLDALASHYEALPKEGGVFARRAANALGALPAYAIWNFDALVEKNRLARLFFLRSDDFYLAEPRAVRDLLEAPQIHVQALAFRLLGRDSARAREVAAQNLDLLQATLLRPLHRRTRHAAFAALANAAAHGVEAARVLVPRVRDAFALPDTRYPKESLMALLAHMLTRWPELRGPAEVPHVFGLPVKGDGA
;
A
#
# COMPACT_ATOMS: atom_id res chain seq x y z
N MET A 1 -29.34 5.22 -39.67
CA MET A 1 -30.46 5.22 -38.72
C MET A 1 -29.85 5.21 -37.32
N GLY A 2 -30.02 6.31 -36.57
CA GLY A 2 -29.39 6.50 -35.28
C GLY A 2 -30.02 5.60 -34.22
N ASP A 3 -29.21 4.75 -33.61
CA ASP A 3 -29.59 3.98 -32.44
C ASP A 3 -29.70 4.96 -31.26
N VAL A 4 -30.93 5.25 -30.84
CA VAL A 4 -31.19 6.13 -29.71
C VAL A 4 -30.78 5.36 -28.46
N SER A 5 -29.52 5.54 -28.04
CA SER A 5 -28.97 5.09 -26.76
C SER A 5 -30.01 5.30 -25.66
N GLU A 6 -30.60 4.22 -25.17
CA GLU A 6 -31.57 4.25 -24.08
C GLU A 6 -30.96 5.02 -22.90
N SER A 7 -31.64 6.09 -22.45
CA SER A 7 -31.19 6.84 -21.28
C SER A 7 -31.00 5.89 -20.09
N TRP A 8 -29.90 6.07 -19.36
CA TRP A 8 -29.57 5.29 -18.17
C TRP A 8 -30.76 5.20 -17.18
N GLU A 9 -31.54 6.26 -17.03
CA GLU A 9 -32.72 6.27 -16.16
C GLU A 9 -33.83 5.31 -16.61
N LYS A 10 -34.09 5.22 -17.94
CA LYS A 10 -35.09 4.30 -18.49
C LYS A 10 -34.65 2.85 -18.32
N ARG A 11 -33.39 2.58 -18.61
CA ARG A 11 -32.77 1.27 -18.40
C ARG A 11 -32.84 0.84 -16.92
N PHE A 12 -32.46 1.73 -16.01
CA PHE A 12 -32.50 1.47 -14.57
C PHE A 12 -33.93 1.16 -14.08
N ARG A 13 -34.93 1.96 -14.48
CA ARG A 13 -36.34 1.71 -14.11
C ARG A 13 -36.85 0.38 -14.64
N ARG A 14 -36.48 0.00 -15.88
CA ARG A 14 -36.82 -1.31 -16.45
C ARG A 14 -36.20 -2.44 -15.63
N GLU A 15 -34.89 -2.38 -15.37
CA GLU A 15 -34.17 -3.40 -14.62
C GLU A 15 -34.72 -3.60 -13.20
N VAL A 16 -35.09 -2.51 -12.51
CA VAL A 16 -35.70 -2.55 -11.18
C VAL A 16 -37.10 -3.20 -11.20
N LYS A 17 -37.93 -2.85 -12.19
CA LYS A 17 -39.27 -3.43 -12.36
C LYS A 17 -39.21 -4.93 -12.67
N GLU A 18 -38.31 -5.33 -13.56
CA GLU A 18 -38.06 -6.74 -13.87
C GLU A 18 -37.56 -7.53 -12.66
N MET A 19 -36.69 -6.93 -11.85
CA MET A 19 -36.18 -7.55 -10.63
C MET A 19 -37.28 -7.77 -9.58
N ASP A 20 -38.13 -6.78 -9.33
CA ASP A 20 -39.28 -6.94 -8.41
C ASP A 20 -40.21 -8.08 -8.88
N ALA A 21 -40.56 -8.10 -10.16
CA ALA A 21 -41.40 -9.15 -10.74
C ALA A 21 -40.75 -10.54 -10.64
N ALA A 22 -39.45 -10.64 -10.94
CA ALA A 22 -38.70 -11.89 -10.84
C ALA A 22 -38.64 -12.39 -9.39
N LEU A 23 -38.37 -11.51 -8.43
CA LEU A 23 -38.33 -11.86 -7.00
C LEU A 23 -39.68 -12.33 -6.49
N ARG A 24 -40.76 -11.60 -6.77
CA ARG A 24 -42.13 -12.02 -6.39
C ARG A 24 -42.52 -13.34 -7.05
N GLY A 25 -42.14 -13.51 -8.32
CA GLY A 25 -42.34 -14.76 -9.06
C GLY A 25 -41.60 -15.94 -8.44
N VAL A 26 -40.35 -15.77 -8.03
CA VAL A 26 -39.56 -16.83 -7.39
C VAL A 26 -40.09 -17.14 -5.98
N LEU A 27 -40.45 -16.13 -5.19
CA LEU A 27 -40.91 -16.29 -3.82
C LEU A 27 -42.32 -16.91 -3.71
N SER A 28 -43.18 -16.71 -4.71
CA SER A 28 -44.56 -17.25 -4.73
C SER A 28 -44.67 -18.68 -5.24
N ARG A 29 -43.63 -19.22 -5.90
CA ARG A 29 -43.63 -20.59 -6.44
C ARG A 29 -43.53 -21.63 -5.32
N ARG A 30 -44.33 -22.70 -5.44
CA ARG A 30 -44.16 -23.91 -4.63
C ARG A 30 -42.97 -24.72 -5.18
N GLN A 31 -41.85 -24.68 -4.49
CA GLN A 31 -40.58 -25.31 -4.88
C GLN A 31 -39.80 -25.74 -3.64
N SER A 32 -38.78 -26.60 -3.79
CA SER A 32 -37.88 -26.97 -2.68
C SER A 32 -36.98 -25.80 -2.27
N ASP A 33 -36.40 -25.87 -1.07
CA ASP A 33 -35.52 -24.81 -0.57
C ASP A 33 -34.21 -24.73 -1.36
N GLU A 34 -33.69 -25.85 -1.87
CA GLU A 34 -32.54 -25.88 -2.78
C GLU A 34 -32.84 -25.17 -4.09
N ALA A 35 -34.02 -25.41 -4.68
CA ALA A 35 -34.44 -24.77 -5.91
C ALA A 35 -34.63 -23.25 -5.72
N LEU A 36 -35.24 -22.85 -4.59
CA LEU A 36 -35.37 -21.44 -4.21
C LEU A 36 -34.01 -20.76 -4.04
N ARG A 37 -33.07 -21.41 -3.34
CA ARG A 37 -31.71 -20.87 -3.14
C ARG A 37 -30.99 -20.67 -4.47
N ALA A 38 -30.99 -21.67 -5.35
CA ALA A 38 -30.33 -21.60 -6.65
C ALA A 38 -30.93 -20.48 -7.53
N ALA A 39 -32.26 -20.35 -7.54
CA ALA A 39 -32.94 -19.28 -8.28
C ALA A 39 -32.55 -17.88 -7.76
N LEU A 40 -32.43 -17.70 -6.45
CA LEU A 40 -32.03 -16.44 -5.85
C LEU A 40 -30.54 -16.13 -6.05
N GLU A 41 -29.67 -17.13 -6.02
CA GLU A 41 -28.24 -16.95 -6.31
C GLU A 41 -28.00 -16.49 -7.75
N GLU A 42 -28.81 -16.97 -8.70
CA GLU A 42 -28.77 -16.47 -10.08
C GLU A 42 -29.23 -15.01 -10.15
N LEU A 43 -30.34 -14.66 -9.48
CA LEU A 43 -30.81 -13.27 -9.43
C LEU A 43 -29.80 -12.34 -8.72
N ALA A 44 -29.07 -12.83 -7.72
CA ALA A 44 -28.07 -12.07 -6.97
C ALA A 44 -26.88 -11.60 -7.81
N ARG A 45 -26.66 -12.18 -9.00
CA ARG A 45 -25.65 -11.72 -9.97
C ARG A 45 -26.03 -10.39 -10.63
N ARG A 46 -27.31 -10.00 -10.57
CA ARG A 46 -27.81 -8.75 -11.16
C ARG A 46 -27.66 -7.58 -10.17
N PRO A 47 -27.25 -6.37 -10.61
CA PRO A 47 -26.98 -5.24 -9.72
C PRO A 47 -28.15 -4.82 -8.81
N ALA A 48 -29.40 -4.88 -9.32
CA ALA A 48 -30.58 -4.40 -8.59
C ALA A 48 -31.03 -5.33 -7.45
N PHE A 49 -30.60 -6.59 -7.42
CA PHE A 49 -31.10 -7.61 -6.46
C PHE A 49 -30.95 -7.17 -5.00
N ARG A 50 -29.80 -6.61 -4.65
CA ARG A 50 -29.48 -6.21 -3.27
C ARG A 50 -30.41 -5.11 -2.76
N SER A 51 -30.93 -4.27 -3.66
CA SER A 51 -31.85 -3.17 -3.31
C SER A 51 -33.26 -3.63 -2.90
N PHE A 52 -33.54 -4.93 -3.00
CA PHE A 52 -34.81 -5.56 -2.59
C PHE A 52 -34.68 -6.41 -1.33
N THR A 53 -33.65 -6.18 -0.50
CA THR A 53 -33.47 -6.89 0.78
C THR A 53 -34.73 -6.87 1.65
N TRP A 54 -35.51 -5.79 1.60
CA TRP A 54 -36.78 -5.63 2.32
C TRP A 54 -37.89 -6.59 1.86
N LEU A 55 -37.80 -7.10 0.64
CA LEU A 55 -38.80 -7.98 0.04
C LEU A 55 -38.44 -9.46 0.27
N TRP A 56 -37.22 -9.87 -0.09
CA TRP A 56 -36.82 -11.27 0.00
C TRP A 56 -36.32 -11.67 1.40
N GLY A 57 -35.71 -10.76 2.15
CA GLY A 57 -35.08 -11.07 3.43
C GLY A 57 -36.05 -11.66 4.47
N PRO A 58 -37.13 -10.94 4.84
CA PRO A 58 -38.13 -11.46 5.78
C PRO A 58 -38.76 -12.77 5.33
N ALA A 59 -39.04 -12.91 4.03
CA ALA A 59 -39.67 -14.10 3.47
C ALA A 59 -38.76 -15.35 3.60
N LEU A 60 -37.46 -15.19 3.37
CA LEU A 60 -36.49 -16.27 3.53
C LEU A 60 -36.27 -16.65 5.00
N ASN A 61 -36.22 -15.64 5.88
CA ASN A 61 -36.09 -15.88 7.31
C ASN A 61 -37.29 -16.67 7.87
N ALA A 62 -38.52 -16.28 7.49
CA ALA A 62 -39.74 -16.98 7.89
C ALA A 62 -39.82 -18.41 7.35
N ARG A 63 -39.13 -18.71 6.24
CA ARG A 63 -39.13 -20.02 5.60
C ARG A 63 -38.11 -20.99 6.20
N ASP A 64 -36.82 -20.63 6.19
CA ASP A 64 -35.75 -21.39 6.83
C ASP A 64 -34.56 -20.47 7.13
N ARG A 65 -34.52 -19.92 8.36
CA ARG A 65 -33.48 -18.99 8.80
C ARG A 65 -32.06 -19.55 8.65
N VAL A 66 -31.84 -20.85 8.89
CA VAL A 66 -30.49 -21.43 8.95
C VAL A 66 -29.96 -21.61 7.54
N ARG A 67 -30.78 -22.18 6.67
CA ARG A 67 -30.40 -22.51 5.29
C ARG A 67 -30.16 -21.27 4.43
N PHE A 68 -30.96 -20.21 4.61
CA PHE A 68 -30.83 -19.00 3.80
C PHE A 68 -29.88 -17.94 4.40
N ARG A 69 -29.40 -18.12 5.64
CA ARG A 69 -28.49 -17.17 6.31
C ARG A 69 -27.27 -16.78 5.47
N PRO A 70 -26.53 -17.70 4.81
CA PRO A 70 -25.37 -17.31 4.00
C PRO A 70 -25.74 -16.32 2.88
N LEU A 71 -26.85 -16.55 2.18
CA LEU A 71 -27.35 -15.67 1.13
C LEU A 71 -27.79 -14.32 1.69
N MET A 72 -28.53 -14.33 2.81
CA MET A 72 -28.98 -13.10 3.48
C MET A 72 -27.78 -12.21 3.83
N LEU A 73 -26.70 -12.78 4.37
CA LEU A 73 -25.49 -12.02 4.72
C LEU A 73 -24.66 -11.63 3.49
N SER A 74 -24.51 -12.48 2.47
CA SER A 74 -23.71 -12.13 1.29
C SER A 74 -24.34 -11.03 0.43
N CYS A 75 -25.66 -10.94 0.45
CA CYS A 75 -26.43 -10.06 -0.43
C CYS A 75 -27.13 -8.90 0.29
N PHE A 76 -27.00 -8.79 1.62
CA PHE A 76 -27.61 -7.72 2.41
C PHE A 76 -27.23 -6.33 1.86
N SER A 77 -28.23 -5.47 1.71
CA SER A 77 -28.01 -4.04 1.51
C SER A 77 -29.10 -3.22 2.23
N PRO A 78 -28.72 -2.13 2.92
CA PRO A 78 -29.69 -1.21 3.51
C PRO A 78 -30.37 -0.30 2.46
N SER A 79 -29.83 -0.23 1.24
CA SER A 79 -30.44 0.56 0.16
C SER A 79 -31.73 -0.09 -0.31
N SER A 80 -32.83 0.66 -0.34
CA SER A 80 -34.17 0.10 -0.59
C SER A 80 -34.91 0.82 -1.70
N ILE A 81 -35.28 0.07 -2.73
CA ILE A 81 -35.98 0.61 -3.91
C ILE A 81 -37.29 -0.12 -4.15
N THR A 82 -38.28 0.61 -4.64
CA THR A 82 -39.59 0.07 -5.07
C THR A 82 -39.56 -0.36 -6.54
N ALA A 83 -40.56 -1.13 -6.98
CA ALA A 83 -40.74 -1.49 -8.40
C ALA A 83 -40.83 -0.27 -9.35
N ALA A 84 -41.21 0.89 -8.83
CA ALA A 84 -41.27 2.16 -9.57
C ALA A 84 -39.90 2.88 -9.66
N GLY A 85 -38.83 2.31 -9.10
CA GLY A 85 -37.50 2.93 -9.07
C GLY A 85 -37.36 4.05 -8.02
N LYS A 86 -38.29 4.16 -7.07
CA LYS A 86 -38.21 5.14 -5.97
C LYS A 86 -37.49 4.57 -4.77
N TRP A 87 -36.51 5.32 -4.25
CA TRP A 87 -35.85 5.05 -2.97
C TRP A 87 -36.82 5.30 -1.81
N VAL A 88 -36.90 4.35 -0.88
CA VAL A 88 -37.83 4.40 0.26
C VAL A 88 -37.15 3.93 1.54
N ASN A 89 -37.71 4.31 2.68
CA ASN A 89 -37.43 3.65 3.95
C ASN A 89 -38.44 2.51 4.13
N PRO A 90 -38.02 1.22 4.10
CA PRO A 90 -38.96 0.12 4.17
C PRO A 90 -39.42 -0.19 5.61
N TRP A 91 -38.80 0.44 6.61
CA TRP A 91 -39.21 0.36 8.02
C TRP A 91 -40.46 1.22 8.31
N THR A 92 -41.02 1.87 7.31
CA THR A 92 -42.32 2.56 7.38
C THR A 92 -43.29 1.97 6.35
N GLY A 93 -44.58 1.99 6.67
CA GLY A 93 -45.63 1.46 5.80
C GLY A 93 -45.78 -0.06 5.86
N GLU A 94 -46.21 -0.67 4.76
CA GLU A 94 -46.73 -2.06 4.71
C GLU A 94 -45.69 -3.14 5.04
N ASN A 95 -44.40 -2.90 4.79
CA ASN A 95 -43.34 -3.88 5.04
C ASN A 95 -42.79 -3.83 6.48
N ALA A 96 -43.14 -2.81 7.26
CA ALA A 96 -42.56 -2.57 8.57
C ALA A 96 -42.77 -3.77 9.52
N ALA A 97 -43.98 -4.34 9.56
CA ALA A 97 -44.29 -5.48 10.44
C ALA A 97 -43.43 -6.71 10.14
N ALA A 98 -43.18 -7.01 8.86
CA ALA A 98 -42.33 -8.15 8.47
C ALA A 98 -40.86 -7.92 8.82
N LEU A 99 -40.36 -6.69 8.67
CA LEU A 99 -39.00 -6.33 9.06
C LEU A 99 -38.80 -6.33 10.59
N GLU A 100 -39.79 -5.86 11.35
CA GLU A 100 -39.76 -5.95 12.83
C GLU A 100 -39.78 -7.41 13.29
N ALA A 101 -40.59 -8.26 12.66
CA ALA A 101 -40.59 -9.70 12.94
C ALA A 101 -39.22 -10.32 12.64
N TRP A 102 -38.61 -9.97 11.51
CA TRP A 102 -37.28 -10.48 11.14
C TRP A 102 -36.19 -10.02 12.12
N LEU A 103 -36.20 -8.74 12.51
CA LEU A 103 -35.28 -8.22 13.52
C LEU A 103 -35.46 -8.94 14.86
N ALA A 104 -36.70 -9.18 15.29
CA ALA A 104 -37.01 -9.90 16.53
C ALA A 104 -36.62 -11.38 16.46
N ASP A 105 -36.74 -12.03 15.30
CA ASP A 105 -36.26 -13.39 15.08
C ASP A 105 -34.74 -13.48 15.20
N ALA A 106 -34.01 -12.56 14.56
CA ALA A 106 -32.55 -12.49 14.67
C ALA A 106 -32.10 -12.25 16.12
N ASP A 107 -32.84 -11.40 16.86
CA ASP A 107 -32.59 -11.13 18.28
C ASP A 107 -32.79 -12.37 19.15
N ARG A 108 -33.95 -13.05 19.02
CA ARG A 108 -34.26 -14.30 19.75
C ARG A 108 -33.30 -15.44 19.43
N ALA A 109 -32.75 -15.43 18.21
CA ALA A 109 -31.80 -16.44 17.74
C ALA A 109 -30.36 -16.20 18.21
N ASP A 110 -30.09 -15.04 18.83
CA ASP A 110 -28.74 -14.54 19.09
C ASP A 110 -27.86 -14.49 17.82
N ASP A 111 -28.49 -14.23 16.65
CA ASP A 111 -27.77 -14.02 15.40
C ASP A 111 -27.20 -12.60 15.35
N VAL A 112 -26.09 -12.41 16.07
CA VAL A 112 -25.44 -11.10 16.28
C VAL A 112 -25.19 -10.35 14.97
N GLU A 113 -24.67 -11.03 13.95
CA GLU A 113 -24.30 -10.39 12.68
C GLU A 113 -25.53 -9.91 11.90
N LEU A 114 -26.57 -10.74 11.83
CA LEU A 114 -27.79 -10.36 11.13
C LEU A 114 -28.56 -9.27 11.89
N PHE A 115 -28.64 -9.40 13.22
CA PHE A 115 -29.24 -8.38 14.09
C PHE A 115 -28.56 -7.03 13.88
N ARG A 116 -27.22 -6.94 13.94
CA ARG A 116 -26.47 -5.69 13.73
C ARG A 116 -26.85 -5.00 12.43
N ARG A 117 -26.90 -5.76 11.33
CA ARG A 117 -27.23 -5.23 9.99
C ARG A 117 -28.66 -4.71 9.91
N LEU A 118 -29.62 -5.46 10.46
CA LEU A 118 -31.03 -5.06 10.50
C LEU A 118 -31.24 -3.84 11.41
N HIS A 119 -30.61 -3.83 12.58
CA HIS A 119 -30.69 -2.74 13.55
C HIS A 119 -30.08 -1.45 12.99
N ALA A 120 -28.87 -1.53 12.42
CA ALA A 120 -28.23 -0.39 11.76
C ALA A 120 -29.06 0.15 10.60
N TRP A 121 -29.69 -0.74 9.82
CA TRP A 121 -30.59 -0.36 8.73
C TRP A 121 -31.85 0.34 9.23
N LYS A 122 -32.48 -0.16 10.30
CA LYS A 122 -33.62 0.49 10.96
C LYS A 122 -33.26 1.89 11.44
N LEU A 123 -32.11 2.02 12.11
CA LEU A 123 -31.60 3.30 12.59
C LEU A 123 -31.27 4.28 11.47
N ALA A 124 -30.77 3.81 10.31
CA ALA A 124 -30.45 4.66 9.15
C ALA A 124 -31.68 5.41 8.59
N GLY A 125 -32.89 4.98 8.92
CA GLY A 125 -34.13 5.68 8.59
C GLY A 125 -34.40 6.94 9.44
N LEU A 126 -33.62 7.18 10.50
CA LEU A 126 -33.76 8.31 11.41
C LEU A 126 -32.76 9.44 11.07
N ARG A 127 -33.07 10.66 11.52
CA ARG A 127 -32.11 11.77 11.48
C ARG A 127 -31.00 11.56 12.52
N GLY A 128 -29.76 11.95 12.21
CA GLY A 128 -28.57 11.67 13.02
C GLY A 128 -28.70 11.88 14.54
N PRO A 129 -29.21 13.03 15.05
CA PRO A 129 -29.38 13.23 16.49
C PRO A 129 -30.36 12.25 17.14
N GLN A 130 -31.49 11.99 16.46
CA GLN A 130 -32.50 11.04 16.93
C GLN A 130 -31.99 9.61 16.86
N GLN A 131 -31.20 9.29 15.84
CA GLN A 131 -30.56 8.00 15.64
C GLN A 131 -29.62 7.66 16.79
N ALA A 132 -28.72 8.59 17.16
CA ALA A 132 -27.80 8.41 18.28
C ALA A 132 -28.54 8.28 19.61
N LYS A 133 -29.56 9.12 19.85
CA LYS A 133 -30.40 9.06 21.06
C LYS A 133 -31.10 7.69 21.20
N THR A 134 -31.77 7.25 20.13
CA THR A 134 -32.52 5.97 20.11
C THR A 134 -31.59 4.79 20.38
N TRP A 135 -30.40 4.79 19.77
CA TRP A 135 -29.40 3.74 20.01
C TRP A 135 -28.90 3.73 21.47
N ARG A 136 -28.56 4.90 22.05
CA ARG A 136 -28.06 4.99 23.44
C ARG A 136 -29.10 4.49 24.45
N GLU A 137 -30.36 4.88 24.28
CA GLU A 137 -31.47 4.43 25.12
C GLU A 137 -31.65 2.91 25.04
N GLU A 138 -31.55 2.33 23.85
CA GLU A 138 -31.66 0.88 23.66
C GLU A 138 -30.49 0.10 24.28
N VAL A 139 -29.27 0.60 24.13
CA VAL A 139 -28.06 0.00 24.73
C VAL A 139 -28.18 -0.08 26.24
N VAL A 140 -28.54 1.01 26.90
CA VAL A 140 -28.70 1.03 28.37
C VAL A 140 -29.83 0.10 28.80
N ARG A 141 -30.99 0.17 28.14
CA ARG A 141 -32.15 -0.66 28.47
C ARG A 141 -31.83 -2.15 28.39
N ARG A 142 -31.18 -2.60 27.31
CA ARG A 142 -30.85 -4.03 27.09
C ARG A 142 -29.81 -4.53 28.10
N VAL A 143 -28.77 -3.75 28.36
CA VAL A 143 -27.72 -4.12 29.32
C VAL A 143 -28.24 -4.18 30.76
N GLN A 144 -29.13 -3.26 31.15
CA GLN A 144 -29.79 -3.28 32.46
C GLN A 144 -30.72 -4.49 32.63
N ALA A 145 -31.44 -4.88 31.57
CA ALA A 145 -32.34 -6.04 31.59
C ALA A 145 -31.59 -7.38 31.60
N ALA A 146 -30.34 -7.42 31.12
CA ALA A 146 -29.56 -8.65 31.03
C ALA A 146 -29.06 -9.11 32.42
N PRO A 147 -29.44 -10.32 32.88
CA PRO A 147 -29.20 -10.74 34.27
C PRO A 147 -27.77 -11.18 34.55
N THR A 148 -27.00 -11.57 33.53
CA THR A 148 -25.64 -12.10 33.67
C THR A 148 -24.64 -11.34 32.81
N ARG A 149 -23.36 -11.40 33.18
CA ARG A 149 -22.26 -10.81 32.41
C ARG A 149 -22.20 -11.32 30.97
N ALA A 150 -22.41 -12.62 30.76
CA ALA A 150 -22.43 -13.21 29.42
C ALA A 150 -23.59 -12.66 28.56
N ALA A 151 -24.78 -12.52 29.15
CA ALA A 151 -25.92 -11.91 28.47
C ALA A 151 -25.65 -10.43 28.13
N ARG A 152 -25.01 -9.68 29.03
CA ARG A 152 -24.60 -8.29 28.76
C ARG A 152 -23.61 -8.19 27.61
N HIS A 153 -22.60 -9.05 27.56
CA HIS A 153 -21.67 -9.11 26.42
C HIS A 153 -22.38 -9.40 25.11
N LEU A 154 -23.35 -10.31 25.11
CA LEU A 154 -24.13 -10.64 23.93
C LEU A 154 -24.98 -9.46 23.44
N GLU A 155 -25.66 -8.76 24.35
CA GLU A 155 -26.44 -7.56 24.01
C GLU A 155 -25.55 -6.42 23.50
N LEU A 156 -24.39 -6.18 24.12
CA LEU A 156 -23.41 -5.22 23.63
C LEU A 156 -22.86 -5.62 22.26
N ALA A 157 -22.61 -6.91 22.03
CA ALA A 157 -22.19 -7.41 20.73
C ALA A 157 -23.28 -7.12 19.69
N LYS A 158 -24.56 -7.43 19.94
CA LYS A 158 -25.68 -7.14 19.04
C LYS A 158 -25.77 -5.65 18.66
N LEU A 159 -25.45 -4.75 19.59
CA LEU A 159 -25.60 -3.29 19.40
C LEU A 159 -24.33 -2.59 18.92
N ASP A 160 -23.23 -3.33 18.70
CA ASP A 160 -21.96 -2.81 18.19
C ASP A 160 -22.09 -2.32 16.74
N SER A 161 -22.48 -1.05 16.61
CA SER A 161 -22.66 -0.34 15.35
C SER A 161 -21.57 0.71 15.24
N GLY A 162 -20.45 0.37 14.60
CA GLY A 162 -19.20 1.14 14.58
C GLY A 162 -19.27 2.60 14.08
N TRP A 163 -20.44 3.11 13.68
CA TRP A 163 -20.69 4.50 13.29
C TRP A 163 -21.38 5.35 14.37
N VAL A 164 -22.03 4.76 15.39
CA VAL A 164 -22.65 5.51 16.51
C VAL A 164 -21.59 5.80 17.59
N ARG A 165 -21.81 6.86 18.39
CA ARG A 165 -20.93 7.23 19.52
C ARG A 165 -21.72 7.31 20.82
N LEU A 166 -21.06 6.89 21.91
CA LEU A 166 -21.56 7.08 23.26
C LEU A 166 -21.40 8.54 23.71
N ASP A 167 -22.18 8.92 24.71
CA ASP A 167 -21.93 10.08 25.57
C ASP A 167 -21.55 9.58 26.98
N GLU A 168 -21.04 10.49 27.82
CA GLU A 168 -20.61 10.14 29.17
C GLU A 168 -21.74 9.55 30.04
N PRO A 169 -22.97 10.11 30.05
CA PRO A 169 -24.07 9.55 30.84
C PRO A 169 -24.40 8.09 30.47
N THR A 170 -24.42 7.78 29.17
CA THR A 170 -24.66 6.41 28.71
C THR A 170 -23.51 5.49 29.13
N ALA A 171 -22.26 5.92 28.96
CA ALA A 171 -21.10 5.12 29.38
C ALA A 171 -21.07 4.88 30.90
N LEU A 172 -21.42 5.89 31.71
CA LEU A 172 -21.56 5.76 33.17
C LEU A 172 -22.66 4.78 33.56
N ALA A 173 -23.79 4.76 32.84
CA ALA A 173 -24.87 3.81 33.08
C ALA A 173 -24.44 2.37 32.80
N LEU A 174 -23.63 2.15 31.75
CA LEU A 174 -23.08 0.82 31.43
C LEU A 174 -22.02 0.39 32.45
N ASP A 175 -21.09 1.29 32.82
CA ASP A 175 -20.05 1.04 33.81
C ASP A 175 -20.62 0.68 35.19
N ALA A 176 -21.73 1.34 35.59
CA ALA A 176 -22.41 1.07 36.84
C ALA A 176 -23.06 -0.32 36.91
N VAL A 177 -23.50 -0.88 35.77
CA VAL A 177 -24.10 -2.22 35.72
C VAL A 177 -23.04 -3.31 35.69
N ASP A 178 -22.05 -3.19 34.82
CA ASP A 178 -20.95 -4.15 34.68
C ASP A 178 -19.75 -3.54 33.96
N ALA A 179 -18.85 -2.93 34.72
CA ALA A 179 -17.66 -2.27 34.19
C ALA A 179 -16.76 -3.16 33.33
N GLU A 180 -16.56 -4.42 33.73
CA GLU A 180 -15.71 -5.35 32.99
C GLU A 180 -16.34 -5.69 31.63
N ALA A 181 -17.66 -5.92 31.60
CA ALA A 181 -18.37 -6.22 30.36
C ALA A 181 -18.44 -5.00 29.41
N ALA A 182 -18.63 -3.81 29.99
CA ALA A 182 -18.82 -2.58 29.23
C ALA A 182 -17.52 -2.00 28.65
N ARG A 183 -16.36 -2.24 29.28
CA ARG A 183 -15.08 -1.61 28.91
C ARG A 183 -14.76 -1.70 27.40
N PRO A 184 -14.77 -2.87 26.74
CA PRO A 184 -14.42 -2.95 25.31
C PRO A 184 -15.40 -2.16 24.44
N PHE A 185 -16.69 -2.19 24.79
CA PHE A 185 -17.74 -1.49 24.07
C PHE A 185 -17.63 0.02 24.20
N ILE A 186 -17.35 0.51 25.43
CA ILE A 186 -17.11 1.94 25.70
C ILE A 186 -15.96 2.44 24.85
N LEU A 187 -14.82 1.74 24.86
CA LEU A 187 -13.62 2.11 24.10
C LEU A 187 -13.88 2.15 22.58
N ALA A 188 -14.62 1.19 22.04
CA ALA A 188 -14.97 1.14 20.62
C ALA A 188 -15.87 2.31 20.18
N HIS A 189 -16.71 2.83 21.10
CA HIS A 189 -17.71 3.86 20.82
C HIS A 189 -17.37 5.24 21.42
N LEU A 190 -16.12 5.42 21.90
CA LEU A 190 -15.64 6.73 22.32
C LEU A 190 -15.77 7.73 21.17
N PRO A 191 -16.23 8.97 21.46
CA PRO A 191 -16.30 9.99 20.44
C PRO A 191 -14.92 10.25 19.86
N TRP A 192 -14.89 10.63 18.58
CA TRP A 192 -13.67 11.04 17.92
C TRP A 192 -13.57 12.55 18.03
N SER A 193 -12.37 13.07 18.27
CA SER A 193 -12.12 14.50 18.09
C SER A 193 -12.16 14.80 16.59
N ASP A 194 -13.27 15.36 16.12
CA ASP A 194 -13.28 16.07 14.83
C ASP A 194 -12.52 17.40 14.99
N THR A 195 -12.00 17.97 13.91
CA THR A 195 -11.31 19.27 13.92
C THR A 195 -12.23 20.45 14.23
N HIS A 196 -13.56 20.25 14.22
CA HIS A 196 -14.55 21.32 14.38
C HIS A 196 -15.34 21.28 15.68
N GLU A 197 -15.54 20.10 16.28
CA GLU A 197 -16.23 19.95 17.57
C GLU A 197 -15.48 18.91 18.41
N ARG A 198 -14.79 19.38 19.47
CA ARG A 198 -14.16 18.47 20.42
C ARG A 198 -15.21 18.01 21.43
N PRO A 199 -15.38 16.70 21.65
CA PRO A 199 -16.25 16.21 22.70
C PRO A 199 -15.75 16.69 24.07
N SER A 200 -16.69 16.98 24.98
CA SER A 200 -16.34 17.30 26.37
C SER A 200 -15.57 16.14 27.01
N PRO A 201 -14.58 16.42 27.88
CA PRO A 201 -13.84 15.39 28.58
C PRO A 201 -14.78 14.57 29.48
N TRP A 202 -14.62 13.26 29.48
CA TRP A 202 -15.40 12.34 30.33
C TRP A 202 -14.72 12.18 31.70
N ASP A 203 -14.61 13.28 32.44
CA ASP A 203 -13.87 13.34 33.69
C ASP A 203 -14.49 12.46 34.79
N THR A 204 -15.82 12.31 34.81
CA THR A 204 -16.51 11.51 35.83
C THR A 204 -16.23 10.03 35.64
N LEU A 205 -16.34 9.53 34.40
CA LEU A 205 -16.02 8.14 34.11
C LEU A 205 -14.53 7.85 34.32
N ARG A 206 -13.64 8.79 33.92
CA ARG A 206 -12.20 8.67 34.18
C ARG A 206 -11.90 8.56 35.67
N ALA A 207 -12.49 9.42 36.50
CA ALA A 207 -12.30 9.40 37.95
C ALA A 207 -12.79 8.09 38.58
N ARG A 208 -13.92 7.54 38.12
CA ARG A 208 -14.41 6.22 38.56
C ARG A 208 -13.45 5.08 38.17
N ALA A 209 -12.95 5.11 36.93
CA ALA A 209 -11.97 4.13 36.47
C ALA A 209 -10.69 4.17 37.33
N GLN A 210 -10.18 5.36 37.64
CA GLN A 210 -9.03 5.55 38.52
C GLN A 210 -9.28 5.05 39.94
N ALA A 211 -10.42 5.39 40.54
CA ALA A 211 -10.77 4.94 41.90
C ALA A 211 -10.86 3.41 42.03
N ARG A 212 -11.18 2.71 40.93
CA ARG A 212 -11.25 1.25 40.86
C ARG A 212 -9.91 0.59 40.47
N GLY A 213 -8.88 1.36 40.12
CA GLY A 213 -7.60 0.85 39.63
C GLY A 213 -7.61 0.41 38.17
N ASP A 214 -8.60 0.84 37.37
CA ASP A 214 -8.69 0.56 35.93
C ASP A 214 -7.88 1.58 35.11
N ALA A 215 -6.55 1.47 35.20
CA ALA A 215 -5.63 2.38 34.52
C ALA A 215 -5.80 2.37 32.99
N ALA A 216 -6.13 1.21 32.40
CA ALA A 216 -6.31 1.07 30.96
C ALA A 216 -7.48 1.90 30.44
N LEU A 217 -8.65 1.82 31.09
CA LEU A 217 -9.81 2.65 30.72
C LEU A 217 -9.53 4.13 30.98
N ALA A 218 -8.92 4.48 32.11
CA ALA A 218 -8.62 5.87 32.45
C ALA A 218 -7.66 6.52 31.44
N SER A 219 -6.57 5.83 31.08
CA SER A 219 -5.61 6.30 30.07
C SER A 219 -6.27 6.44 28.69
N ALA A 220 -7.06 5.46 28.25
CA ALA A 220 -7.73 5.53 26.96
C ALA A 220 -8.74 6.70 26.87
N LEU A 221 -9.51 6.93 27.94
CA LEU A 221 -10.41 8.09 28.04
C LEU A 221 -9.64 9.40 27.95
N TYR A 222 -8.52 9.51 28.67
CA TYR A 222 -7.67 10.70 28.64
C TYR A 222 -7.14 10.94 27.23
N ARG A 223 -6.42 9.97 26.65
CA ARG A 223 -5.72 10.13 25.37
C ARG A 223 -6.67 10.47 24.22
N ARG A 224 -7.92 10.01 24.27
CA ARG A 224 -8.88 10.24 23.20
C ARG A 224 -9.71 11.52 23.34
N LEU A 225 -9.94 11.99 24.58
CA LEU A 225 -10.87 13.08 24.87
C LEU A 225 -10.23 14.35 25.45
N VAL A 226 -8.96 14.29 25.87
CA VAL A 226 -8.28 15.45 26.46
C VAL A 226 -8.21 16.61 25.46
N ASP A 227 -8.52 17.82 25.93
CA ASP A 227 -8.27 19.03 25.17
C ASP A 227 -6.81 19.49 25.26
N GLU A 228 -6.42 20.40 24.37
CA GLU A 228 -5.02 20.83 24.27
C GLU A 228 -4.55 21.61 25.50
N PRO A 229 -5.32 22.59 26.05
CA PRO A 229 -4.93 23.28 27.28
C PRO A 229 -4.72 22.35 28.49
N THR A 230 -5.61 21.39 28.67
CA THR A 230 -5.56 20.41 29.76
C THR A 230 -4.35 19.50 29.60
N TRP A 231 -4.14 18.94 28.41
CA TRP A 231 -2.96 18.11 28.12
C TRP A 231 -1.66 18.88 28.35
N HIS A 232 -1.58 20.12 27.87
CA HIS A 232 -0.41 20.97 28.02
C HIS A 232 -0.07 21.21 29.50
N ARG A 233 -1.08 21.57 30.30
CA ARG A 233 -0.93 21.78 31.75
C ARG A 233 -0.45 20.51 32.45
N ASP A 234 -1.08 19.37 32.16
CA ASP A 234 -0.79 18.11 32.85
C ASP A 234 0.61 17.59 32.50
N ALA A 235 1.02 17.68 31.23
CA ALA A 235 2.36 17.28 30.79
C ALA A 235 3.47 18.12 31.47
N LEU A 236 3.27 19.44 31.61
CA LEU A 236 4.19 20.30 32.35
C LEU A 236 4.17 20.03 33.86
N ALA A 237 3.01 19.69 34.42
CA ALA A 237 2.91 19.29 35.81
C ALA A 237 3.72 18.00 36.07
N PHE A 238 3.67 17.01 35.18
CA PHE A 238 4.52 15.82 35.27
C PHE A 238 6.01 16.18 35.23
N ALA A 239 6.42 17.07 34.32
CA ALA A 239 7.81 17.51 34.23
C ALA A 239 8.31 18.15 35.53
N ARG A 240 7.45 18.90 36.25
CA ARG A 240 7.78 19.55 37.52
C ARG A 240 7.76 18.62 38.72
N THR A 241 6.86 17.62 38.73
CA THR A 241 6.56 16.82 39.92
C THR A 241 7.23 15.45 39.94
N LEU A 242 7.53 14.86 38.78
CA LEU A 242 8.14 13.53 38.69
C LEU A 242 9.66 13.67 38.59
N PRO A 243 10.43 13.34 39.66
CA PRO A 243 11.88 13.49 39.63
C PRO A 243 12.54 12.46 38.72
N SER A 244 12.02 11.22 38.69
CA SER A 244 12.57 10.12 37.90
C SER A 244 12.34 10.31 36.39
N PRO A 245 13.38 10.29 35.54
CA PRO A 245 13.24 10.39 34.09
C PRO A 245 12.38 9.28 33.48
N SER A 246 12.51 8.04 33.98
CA SER A 246 11.73 6.91 33.45
C SER A 246 10.25 7.03 33.81
N ALA A 247 9.94 7.49 35.04
CA ALA A 247 8.56 7.75 35.47
C ALA A 247 7.94 8.90 34.68
N LEU A 248 8.70 9.98 34.41
CA LEU A 248 8.26 11.09 33.58
C LEU A 248 7.92 10.64 32.16
N VAL A 249 8.83 9.90 31.51
CA VAL A 249 8.61 9.40 30.15
C VAL A 249 7.40 8.45 30.10
N ALA A 250 7.24 7.56 31.09
CA ALA A 250 6.08 6.67 31.16
C ALA A 250 4.77 7.45 31.28
N ALA A 251 4.71 8.44 32.19
CA ALA A 251 3.53 9.28 32.38
C ALA A 251 3.18 10.07 31.11
N LEU A 252 4.18 10.68 30.46
CA LEU A 252 3.97 11.42 29.21
C LEU A 252 3.43 10.52 28.08
N LYS A 253 3.90 9.27 27.96
CA LYS A 253 3.39 8.31 26.98
C LYS A 253 1.96 7.88 27.28
N GLU A 254 1.66 7.57 28.54
CA GLU A 254 0.32 7.17 28.99
C GLU A 254 -0.73 8.28 28.79
N HIS A 255 -0.27 9.54 28.72
CA HIS A 255 -1.11 10.73 28.53
C HIS A 255 -0.92 11.38 27.15
N HIS A 256 -0.27 10.72 26.18
CA HIS A 256 -0.11 11.27 24.83
C HIS A 256 -1.43 11.19 24.05
N PRO A 257 -1.99 12.31 23.56
CA PRO A 257 -3.26 12.31 22.85
C PRO A 257 -3.22 11.48 21.56
N GLU A 258 -4.34 10.84 21.23
CA GLU A 258 -4.51 10.15 19.93
C GLU A 258 -4.86 11.12 18.81
N SER A 259 -5.43 12.28 19.15
CA SER A 259 -5.79 13.32 18.20
C SER A 259 -4.63 14.28 17.91
N HIS A 260 -4.65 14.92 16.74
CA HIS A 260 -3.66 15.92 16.39
C HIS A 260 -3.85 17.19 17.24
N MET A 261 -2.78 17.61 17.94
CA MET A 261 -2.73 18.80 18.78
C MET A 261 -1.90 19.90 18.09
N PRO A 262 -2.51 20.97 17.55
CA PRO A 262 -1.82 22.04 16.86
C PRO A 262 -0.62 22.68 17.60
N GLY A 263 -0.71 22.84 18.93
CA GLY A 263 0.36 23.39 19.77
C GLY A 263 1.30 22.37 20.39
N ALA A 264 1.23 21.08 20.02
CA ALA A 264 2.12 20.05 20.56
C ALA A 264 3.60 20.37 20.39
N ALA A 265 3.98 21.03 19.28
CA ALA A 265 5.36 21.44 19.05
C ALA A 265 5.87 22.42 20.12
N GLN A 266 5.01 23.31 20.62
CA GLN A 266 5.38 24.27 21.67
C GLN A 266 5.59 23.55 23.01
N LEU A 267 4.70 22.63 23.37
CA LEU A 267 4.85 21.81 24.57
C LEU A 267 6.18 21.05 24.57
N PHE A 268 6.61 20.54 23.41
CA PHE A 268 7.85 19.79 23.28
C PHE A 268 9.08 20.66 23.56
N VAL A 269 9.04 21.94 23.16
CA VAL A 269 10.07 22.93 23.51
C VAL A 269 10.09 23.14 25.02
N GLU A 270 8.93 23.42 25.63
CA GLU A 270 8.84 23.70 27.07
C GLU A 270 9.27 22.51 27.94
N LEU A 271 8.91 21.29 27.54
CA LEU A 271 9.38 20.06 28.19
C LEU A 271 10.91 19.91 28.08
N ALA A 272 11.47 20.17 26.89
CA ALA A 272 12.91 20.09 26.67
C ALA A 272 13.69 21.16 27.44
N GLU A 273 13.16 22.38 27.56
CA GLU A 273 13.73 23.46 28.36
C GLU A 273 13.70 23.12 29.86
N THR A 274 12.58 22.58 30.33
CA THR A 274 12.38 22.26 31.74
C THR A 274 13.21 21.07 32.21
N ARG A 275 13.32 20.00 31.40
CA ARG A 275 13.88 18.70 31.81
C ARG A 275 15.11 18.26 31.04
N GLY A 276 15.52 18.99 30.02
CA GLY A 276 16.73 18.67 29.30
C GLY A 276 16.65 17.30 28.60
N ARG A 277 17.70 16.49 28.78
CA ARG A 277 17.85 15.15 28.19
C ARG A 277 16.82 14.14 28.69
N ASP A 278 16.23 14.34 29.88
CA ASP A 278 15.33 13.37 30.51
C ASP A 278 14.08 13.07 29.65
N VAL A 279 13.62 14.04 28.87
CA VAL A 279 12.41 13.91 28.02
C VAL A 279 12.71 13.45 26.60
N VAL A 280 13.98 13.36 26.19
CA VAL A 280 14.37 13.01 24.81
C VAL A 280 13.77 11.69 24.32
N PRO A 281 13.68 10.61 25.12
CA PRO A 281 13.02 9.38 24.67
C PRO A 281 11.56 9.59 24.25
N TYR A 282 10.83 10.43 24.98
CA TYR A 282 9.45 10.80 24.63
C TYR A 282 9.41 11.69 23.38
N LEU A 283 10.28 12.69 23.28
CA LEU A 283 10.32 13.58 22.11
C LEU A 283 10.56 12.79 20.81
N LEU A 284 11.59 11.93 20.79
CA LEU A 284 12.00 11.14 19.61
C LEU A 284 10.89 10.21 19.11
N GLU A 285 10.12 9.60 20.01
CA GLU A 285 9.01 8.71 19.67
C GLU A 285 7.87 9.46 18.95
N HIS A 286 7.66 10.73 19.29
CA HIS A 286 6.51 11.51 18.83
C HIS A 286 6.87 12.64 17.83
N LEU A 287 8.13 12.77 17.40
CA LEU A 287 8.52 13.81 16.43
C LEU A 287 7.67 13.76 15.14
N ARG A 288 7.36 12.56 14.66
CA ARG A 288 6.60 12.41 13.40
C ARG A 288 5.10 12.71 13.55
N SER A 289 4.51 12.53 14.74
CA SER A 289 3.09 12.84 14.98
C SER A 289 2.86 14.32 15.22
N VAL A 290 3.86 15.03 15.75
CA VAL A 290 3.73 16.43 16.20
C VAL A 290 4.06 17.45 15.10
N PHE A 291 5.00 17.16 14.22
CA PHE A 291 5.61 18.20 13.39
C PHE A 291 5.22 18.28 11.90
N PRO A 292 4.52 17.33 11.23
CA PRO A 292 4.02 17.60 9.90
C PRO A 292 2.70 18.38 9.97
N ARG A 293 2.74 19.69 9.72
CA ARG A 293 1.54 20.48 9.43
C ARG A 293 1.25 20.46 7.94
N TRP A 294 0.10 19.92 7.54
CA TRP A 294 -0.46 20.14 6.21
C TRP A 294 -1.21 21.47 6.20
N GLY A 295 -0.76 22.43 5.38
CA GLY A 295 -1.50 23.65 5.09
C GLY A 295 -2.10 23.63 3.69
N VAL A 296 -2.97 24.60 3.39
CA VAL A 296 -3.64 24.78 2.08
C VAL A 296 -2.65 24.96 0.92
N LEU A 297 -1.45 25.50 1.20
CA LEU A 297 -0.37 25.75 0.23
C LEU A 297 0.82 24.79 0.39
N GLY A 298 0.65 23.67 1.10
CA GLY A 298 1.72 22.69 1.34
C GLY A 298 2.18 22.62 2.79
N ARG A 299 3.30 21.91 3.03
CA ARG A 299 3.84 21.69 4.38
C ARG A 299 4.51 22.94 4.94
N LYS A 300 4.25 23.26 6.20
CA LYS A 300 4.96 24.30 6.95
C LYS A 300 5.55 23.68 8.21
N ASN A 301 6.70 24.20 8.67
CA ASN A 301 7.21 23.85 9.99
C ASN A 301 6.15 24.21 11.05
N ALA A 302 5.99 23.36 12.06
CA ALA A 302 5.19 23.69 13.23
C ALA A 302 5.81 24.87 14.00
N LYS A 303 5.01 25.64 14.74
CA LYS A 303 5.44 26.90 15.37
C LYS A 303 6.66 26.72 16.31
N GLY A 304 6.69 25.65 17.12
CA GLY A 304 7.81 25.34 18.03
C GLY A 304 8.97 24.56 17.39
N PHE A 305 8.91 24.23 16.09
CA PHE A 305 9.99 23.50 15.42
C PHE A 305 11.33 24.27 15.39
N PRO A 306 11.37 25.56 14.99
CA PRO A 306 12.62 26.32 14.97
C PRO A 306 13.26 26.43 16.36
N ASP A 307 12.44 26.63 17.39
CA ASP A 307 12.91 26.78 18.77
C ASP A 307 13.52 25.47 19.29
N LEU A 308 12.86 24.33 19.04
CA LEU A 308 13.40 23.02 19.44
C LEU A 308 14.68 22.67 18.65
N LEU A 309 14.74 23.04 17.38
CA LEU A 309 15.93 22.85 16.55
C LEU A 309 17.11 23.69 17.09
N ALA A 310 16.87 24.95 17.44
CA ALA A 310 17.86 25.85 18.01
C ALA A 310 18.32 25.40 19.41
N LEU A 311 17.40 24.90 20.24
CA LEU A 311 17.70 24.34 21.55
C LEU A 311 18.58 23.10 21.43
N ALA A 312 18.23 22.16 20.54
CA ALA A 312 19.01 20.96 20.30
C ALA A 312 20.43 21.29 19.80
N TRP A 313 20.56 22.30 18.93
CA TRP A 313 21.87 22.79 18.49
C TRP A 313 22.69 23.40 19.62
N THR A 314 22.09 24.30 20.41
CA THR A 314 22.77 24.99 21.53
C THR A 314 23.20 24.04 22.64
N ARG A 315 22.45 22.95 22.86
CA ARG A 315 22.75 21.93 23.87
C ARG A 315 23.59 20.76 23.35
N ASP A 316 24.08 20.81 22.10
CA ASP A 316 24.82 19.74 21.42
C ASP A 316 24.07 18.38 21.40
N TRP A 317 22.74 18.42 21.28
CA TRP A 317 21.91 17.23 21.10
C TRP A 317 21.82 16.85 19.63
N GLU A 318 22.94 16.42 19.06
CA GLU A 318 23.08 16.10 17.65
C GLU A 318 22.11 14.98 17.18
N ASP A 319 21.77 14.05 18.07
CA ASP A 319 20.78 12.99 17.87
C ASP A 319 19.37 13.55 17.66
N VAL A 320 18.94 14.46 18.54
CA VAL A 320 17.63 15.12 18.45
C VAL A 320 17.57 16.06 17.24
N TRP A 321 18.63 16.86 17.05
CA TRP A 321 18.76 17.77 15.91
C TRP A 321 18.69 17.03 14.57
N GLY A 322 19.43 15.92 14.43
CA GLY A 322 19.41 15.10 13.22
C GLY A 322 18.06 14.42 12.97
N ALA A 323 17.43 13.90 14.03
CA ALA A 323 16.10 13.31 13.95
C ALA A 323 15.02 14.33 13.53
N LEU A 324 15.05 15.55 14.09
CA LEU A 324 14.13 16.64 13.72
C LEU A 324 14.24 17.00 12.24
N LEU A 325 15.46 17.17 11.74
CA LEU A 325 15.68 17.53 10.34
C LEU A 325 15.24 16.43 9.37
N ARG A 326 15.56 15.16 9.68
CA ARG A 326 15.17 14.02 8.85
C ARG A 326 13.66 13.79 8.84
N THR A 327 13.03 13.75 10.01
CA THR A 327 11.65 13.26 10.17
C THR A 327 10.60 14.36 10.04
N SER A 328 10.93 15.58 10.44
CA SER A 328 9.95 16.63 10.75
C SER A 328 10.11 17.92 9.95
N ALA A 329 11.32 18.25 9.49
CA ALA A 329 11.56 19.48 8.71
C ALA A 329 10.84 19.49 7.35
N THR A 330 10.53 20.69 6.85
CA THR A 330 10.23 20.86 5.43
C THR A 330 11.47 20.63 4.56
N PRO A 331 11.31 20.27 3.27
CA PRO A 331 12.45 20.13 2.35
C PRO A 331 13.34 21.38 2.32
N GLU A 332 12.77 22.57 2.42
CA GLU A 332 13.50 23.84 2.36
C GLU A 332 14.39 24.03 3.60
N THR A 333 13.87 23.75 4.80
CA THR A 333 14.66 23.81 6.03
C THR A 333 15.75 22.75 6.07
N TYR A 334 15.44 21.53 5.60
CA TYR A 334 16.43 20.47 5.47
C TYR A 334 17.57 20.86 4.50
N ASP A 335 17.24 21.34 3.30
CA ASP A 335 18.22 21.79 2.29
C ASP A 335 19.09 22.95 2.82
N ALA A 336 18.47 23.92 3.50
CA ALA A 336 19.18 25.06 4.08
C ALA A 336 20.22 24.61 5.13
N GLU A 337 19.89 23.63 5.98
CA GLU A 337 20.81 23.11 6.98
C GLU A 337 21.95 22.30 6.38
N VAL A 338 21.67 21.46 5.39
CA VAL A 338 22.72 20.75 4.65
C VAL A 338 23.66 21.76 3.96
N ARG A 339 23.09 22.80 3.33
CA ARG A 339 23.86 23.87 2.71
C ARG A 339 24.71 24.64 3.72
N ARG A 340 24.19 24.92 4.92
CA ARG A 340 24.93 25.58 6.00
C ARG A 340 26.15 24.76 6.41
N LEU A 341 25.98 23.46 6.64
CA LEU A 341 27.08 22.56 6.99
C LEU A 341 28.12 22.45 5.87
N VAL A 342 27.68 22.32 4.63
CA VAL A 342 28.58 22.22 3.46
C VAL A 342 29.38 23.51 3.26
N ARG A 343 28.84 24.68 3.62
CA ARG A 343 29.53 25.97 3.52
C ARG A 343 30.37 26.33 4.76
N ASP A 344 30.21 25.60 5.86
CA ASP A 344 30.97 25.84 7.09
C ASP A 344 32.42 25.39 6.94
N THR A 345 33.28 26.31 6.52
CA THR A 345 34.73 26.10 6.38
C THR A 345 35.50 26.35 7.67
N ALA A 346 34.86 26.93 8.69
CA ALA A 346 35.49 27.22 9.98
C ALA A 346 35.54 25.98 10.88
N SER A 347 34.53 25.09 10.79
CA SER A 347 34.50 23.83 11.52
C SER A 347 35.47 22.78 10.97
N LEU A 348 35.97 21.92 11.86
CA LEU A 348 36.77 20.74 11.49
C LEU A 348 35.99 19.84 10.50
N PRO A 349 36.59 19.44 9.36
CA PRO A 349 35.91 18.61 8.35
C PRO A 349 35.28 17.33 8.90
N ALA A 350 35.94 16.67 9.87
CA ALA A 350 35.42 15.46 10.51
C ALA A 350 34.10 15.70 11.28
N ARG A 351 33.96 16.85 11.96
CA ARG A 351 32.73 17.21 12.68
C ARG A 351 31.60 17.51 11.71
N THR A 352 31.88 18.26 10.65
CA THR A 352 30.91 18.53 9.58
C THR A 352 30.45 17.25 8.92
N ARG A 353 31.37 16.34 8.60
CA ARG A 353 31.06 15.02 8.03
C ARG A 353 30.18 14.18 8.93
N ARG A 354 30.47 14.11 10.24
CA ARG A 354 29.63 13.43 11.23
C ARG A 354 28.19 13.99 11.23
N ARG A 355 28.05 15.31 11.25
CA ARG A 355 26.73 15.98 11.23
C ARG A 355 25.96 15.73 9.95
N LEU A 356 26.64 15.75 8.80
CA LEU A 356 26.04 15.38 7.51
C LEU A 356 25.56 13.92 7.51
N LEU A 357 26.34 12.99 8.07
CA LEU A 357 25.94 11.59 8.17
C LEU A 357 24.70 11.39 9.05
N LEU A 358 24.51 12.20 10.10
CA LEU A 358 23.28 12.18 10.89
C LEU A 358 22.05 12.63 10.10
N LEU A 359 22.23 13.42 9.03
CA LEU A 359 21.14 13.89 8.17
C LEU A 359 20.85 12.96 6.98
N ALA A 360 21.75 12.04 6.68
CA ALA A 360 21.61 11.12 5.56
C ALA A 360 20.53 10.05 5.83
N GLY A 361 19.98 9.50 4.75
CA GLY A 361 19.04 8.38 4.77
C GLY A 361 17.56 8.76 4.88
N ALA A 362 16.72 7.74 5.08
CA ALA A 362 15.28 7.91 5.15
C ALA A 362 14.85 8.59 6.46
N GLY A 363 14.08 9.66 6.34
CA GLY A 363 13.43 10.34 7.46
C GLY A 363 12.13 9.69 7.92
N GLY A 364 11.69 8.63 7.25
CA GLY A 364 10.56 7.81 7.68
C GLY A 364 10.31 6.68 6.69
N GLU A 365 9.92 5.53 7.21
CA GLU A 365 9.61 4.35 6.42
C GLU A 365 8.17 3.90 6.72
N TRP A 366 7.47 3.43 5.70
CA TRP A 366 6.20 2.74 5.81
C TRP A 366 6.44 1.33 5.29
N ASN A 367 6.36 0.35 6.19
CA ASN A 367 6.52 -1.05 5.84
C ASN A 367 5.14 -1.69 5.83
N LEU A 368 4.51 -1.73 4.65
CA LEU A 368 3.28 -2.47 4.39
C LEU A 368 3.63 -3.86 3.84
N PRO A 369 2.78 -4.89 4.00
CA PRO A 369 3.01 -6.19 3.39
C PRO A 369 3.28 -6.08 1.88
N GLY A 370 4.52 -6.36 1.45
CA GLY A 370 4.94 -6.28 0.06
C GLY A 370 5.23 -4.87 -0.49
N LEU A 371 5.12 -3.81 0.30
CA LEU A 371 5.41 -2.43 -0.11
C LEU A 371 6.14 -1.65 1.00
N GLY A 372 7.41 -1.33 0.75
CA GLY A 372 8.19 -0.40 1.57
C GLY A 372 8.21 1.00 0.93
N VAL A 373 7.78 2.03 1.66
CA VAL A 373 7.91 3.44 1.22
C VAL A 373 8.85 4.16 2.17
N ALA A 374 10.09 4.36 1.72
CA ALA A 374 11.05 5.22 2.41
C ALA A 374 10.93 6.66 1.90
N ARG A 375 10.82 7.61 2.82
CA ARG A 375 10.78 9.04 2.52
C ARG A 375 12.14 9.66 2.77
N VAL A 376 12.76 10.14 1.70
CA VAL A 376 14.02 10.88 1.70
C VAL A 376 13.75 12.33 1.30
N GLN A 377 14.38 13.29 1.99
CA GLN A 377 14.24 14.71 1.68
C GLN A 377 15.22 15.08 0.54
N PRO A 378 14.74 15.58 -0.61
CA PRO A 378 15.62 15.92 -1.72
C PRO A 378 16.43 17.18 -1.42
N LEU A 379 17.67 17.24 -1.92
CA LEU A 379 18.46 18.48 -1.97
C LEU A 379 18.11 19.28 -3.22
N THR A 380 18.33 20.59 -3.17
CA THR A 380 18.36 21.43 -4.37
C THR A 380 19.64 21.16 -5.16
N ASP A 381 19.63 21.46 -6.47
CA ASP A 381 20.80 21.26 -7.33
C ASP A 381 22.03 22.06 -6.86
N ALA A 382 21.82 23.27 -6.34
CA ALA A 382 22.90 24.09 -5.77
C ALA A 382 23.52 23.45 -4.51
N THR A 383 22.69 22.90 -3.62
CA THR A 383 23.18 22.26 -2.39
C THR A 383 23.85 20.92 -2.69
N ALA A 384 23.25 20.12 -3.59
CA ALA A 384 23.81 18.85 -4.04
C ALA A 384 25.19 19.05 -4.71
N THR A 385 25.30 20.05 -5.58
CA THR A 385 26.57 20.41 -6.25
C THR A 385 27.63 20.85 -5.23
N ALA A 386 27.25 21.68 -4.25
CA ALA A 386 28.17 22.12 -3.20
C ALA A 386 28.62 20.95 -2.30
N LEU A 387 27.71 20.03 -1.96
CA LEU A 387 28.02 18.83 -1.20
C LEU A 387 29.01 17.96 -1.96
N TYR A 388 28.76 17.73 -3.25
CA TYR A 388 29.64 16.96 -4.13
C TYR A 388 31.04 17.57 -4.24
N ALA A 389 31.12 18.88 -4.42
CA ALA A 389 32.41 19.58 -4.52
C ALA A 389 33.28 19.46 -3.26
N ARG A 390 32.67 19.35 -2.07
CA ARG A 390 33.40 19.28 -0.80
C ARG A 390 33.57 17.86 -0.25
N PHE A 391 32.56 17.02 -0.41
CA PHE A 391 32.49 15.65 0.12
C PHE A 391 31.88 14.70 -0.93
N PRO A 392 32.60 14.42 -2.03
CA PRO A 392 32.08 13.62 -3.14
C PRO A 392 31.65 12.20 -2.69
N GLU A 393 32.32 11.61 -1.71
CA GLU A 393 31.98 10.30 -1.15
C GLU A 393 30.61 10.29 -0.46
N LEU A 394 30.17 11.43 0.10
CA LEU A 394 28.84 11.53 0.70
C LEU A 394 27.75 11.54 -0.36
N ALA A 395 27.95 12.25 -1.48
CA ALA A 395 27.01 12.25 -2.60
C ALA A 395 26.90 10.88 -3.29
N ARG A 396 28.02 10.14 -3.40
CA ARG A 396 28.06 8.77 -3.96
C ARG A 396 27.40 7.73 -3.05
N GLY A 397 27.41 7.94 -1.73
CA GLY A 397 26.93 6.96 -0.76
C GLY A 397 25.74 7.47 0.06
N PRO A 398 25.94 7.94 1.31
CA PRO A 398 24.85 8.29 2.23
C PRO A 398 23.81 9.28 1.69
N PHE A 399 24.22 10.27 0.89
CA PHE A 399 23.34 11.26 0.27
C PHE A 399 22.85 10.88 -1.13
N ARG A 400 23.22 9.71 -1.65
CA ARG A 400 22.86 9.27 -3.02
C ARG A 400 21.37 9.40 -3.28
N MET A 401 20.52 8.96 -2.34
CA MET A 401 19.06 9.08 -2.50
C MET A 401 18.50 10.50 -2.34
N HIS A 402 19.27 11.42 -1.74
CA HIS A 402 18.88 12.83 -1.61
C HIS A 402 19.17 13.65 -2.87
N VAL A 403 19.99 13.10 -3.78
CA VAL A 403 20.28 13.66 -5.11
C VAL A 403 19.66 12.81 -6.23
N ALA A 404 18.70 11.96 -5.89
CA ALA A 404 18.00 11.14 -6.87
C ALA A 404 17.09 12.02 -7.74
N SER A 405 17.42 12.16 -9.02
CA SER A 405 16.54 12.83 -9.98
C SER A 405 15.15 12.20 -9.96
N GLY A 406 14.10 13.02 -9.98
CA GLY A 406 12.72 12.56 -9.88
C GLY A 406 11.76 13.66 -10.28
N TRP A 407 10.45 13.46 -10.10
CA TRP A 407 9.38 14.37 -10.55
C TRP A 407 9.55 15.87 -10.23
N ARG A 408 10.48 16.25 -9.34
CA ARG A 408 10.66 17.63 -8.85
C ARG A 408 12.04 18.25 -9.13
N ALA A 409 13.04 17.49 -9.59
CA ALA A 409 14.40 18.03 -9.83
C ALA A 409 15.21 17.18 -10.81
N ALA A 410 15.86 17.85 -11.77
CA ALA A 410 16.70 17.22 -12.80
C ALA A 410 18.20 17.17 -12.43
N TYR A 411 18.68 18.11 -11.61
CA TYR A 411 20.08 18.26 -11.17
C TYR A 411 21.12 18.58 -12.29
N PRO A 412 20.88 19.56 -13.18
CA PRO A 412 21.79 19.86 -14.29
C PRO A 412 23.21 20.23 -13.84
N LYS A 413 23.39 21.02 -12.78
CA LYS A 413 24.73 21.42 -12.32
C LYS A 413 25.51 20.25 -11.74
N LEU A 414 24.86 19.39 -10.95
CA LEU A 414 25.49 18.19 -10.42
C LEU A 414 25.92 17.25 -11.56
N VAL A 415 25.08 17.04 -12.56
CA VAL A 415 25.40 16.23 -13.75
C VAL A 415 26.61 16.80 -14.48
N THR A 416 26.63 18.11 -14.76
CA THR A 416 27.80 18.75 -15.39
C THR A 416 29.07 18.53 -14.58
N ARG A 417 29.03 18.70 -13.25
CA ARG A 417 30.20 18.48 -12.39
C ARG A 417 30.66 17.03 -12.34
N ALA A 418 29.73 16.07 -12.38
CA ALA A 418 30.06 14.65 -12.43
C ALA A 418 30.71 14.28 -13.78
N LEU A 419 30.21 14.85 -14.88
CA LEU A 419 30.82 14.70 -16.22
C LEU A 419 32.23 15.29 -16.27
N GLU A 420 32.43 16.52 -15.80
CA GLU A 420 33.74 17.18 -15.73
C GLU A 420 34.76 16.35 -14.92
N ALA A 421 34.30 15.68 -13.87
CA ALA A 421 35.14 14.86 -13.00
C ALA A 421 35.32 13.42 -13.50
N ASN A 422 34.66 13.01 -14.59
CA ASN A 422 34.52 11.61 -15.01
C ASN A 422 34.08 10.69 -13.85
N ASP A 423 33.15 11.17 -13.03
CA ASP A 423 32.62 10.42 -11.88
C ASP A 423 31.56 9.42 -12.33
N GLU A 424 32.06 8.36 -12.92
CA GLU A 424 31.31 7.27 -13.47
C GLU A 424 30.28 6.69 -12.46
N ASP A 425 30.64 6.45 -11.20
CA ASP A 425 29.70 5.86 -10.23
C ASP A 425 28.48 6.74 -9.96
N LEU A 426 28.69 8.06 -9.85
CA LEU A 426 27.61 9.02 -9.68
C LEU A 426 26.79 9.18 -10.97
N LEU A 427 27.43 9.17 -12.14
CA LEU A 427 26.76 9.26 -13.44
C LEU A 427 25.84 8.07 -13.68
N ASP A 428 26.27 6.83 -13.36
CA ASP A 428 25.42 5.63 -13.46
C ASP A 428 24.18 5.75 -12.57
N PHE A 429 24.34 6.30 -11.36
CA PHE A 429 23.22 6.53 -10.48
C PHE A 429 22.24 7.58 -11.04
N LEU A 430 22.75 8.73 -11.46
CA LEU A 430 21.92 9.81 -12.00
C LEU A 430 21.20 9.35 -13.28
N ALA A 431 21.88 8.59 -14.13
CA ALA A 431 21.30 7.94 -15.30
C ALA A 431 20.20 6.94 -14.94
N SER A 432 20.39 6.14 -13.89
CA SER A 432 19.36 5.20 -13.41
C SER A 432 18.04 5.90 -13.03
N ARG A 433 18.12 7.15 -12.57
CA ARG A 433 16.98 7.95 -12.16
C ARG A 433 16.38 8.71 -13.34
N ALA A 434 17.24 9.32 -14.17
CA ALA A 434 16.84 10.04 -15.36
C ALA A 434 16.19 9.14 -16.43
N ALA A 435 16.65 7.88 -16.57
CA ALA A 435 16.12 6.92 -17.53
C ALA A 435 14.67 6.46 -17.21
N MET A 436 14.10 6.87 -16.08
CA MET A 436 12.69 6.59 -15.72
C MET A 436 11.78 7.80 -15.90
N HIS A 437 12.32 8.98 -16.16
CA HIS A 437 11.54 10.18 -16.33
C HIS A 437 10.91 10.20 -17.73
N THR A 438 9.59 10.36 -17.81
CA THR A 438 8.88 10.57 -19.08
C THR A 438 8.64 12.07 -19.24
N PRO A 439 9.35 12.75 -20.17
CA PRO A 439 9.12 14.17 -20.41
C PRO A 439 7.67 14.48 -20.80
N THR A 440 7.18 15.59 -20.28
CA THR A 440 5.86 16.17 -20.42
C THR A 440 6.02 17.63 -20.87
N PRO A 441 5.00 18.24 -21.50
CA PRO A 441 5.07 19.66 -21.89
C PRO A 441 5.27 20.64 -20.74
N ARG A 442 5.13 20.20 -19.48
CA ARG A 442 5.34 21.01 -18.27
C ARG A 442 6.73 20.84 -17.67
N ASP A 443 7.54 19.94 -18.22
CA ASP A 443 8.90 19.74 -17.71
C ASP A 443 9.80 20.90 -18.08
N THR A 444 10.78 21.15 -17.22
CA THR A 444 11.69 22.29 -17.36
C THR A 444 12.77 21.97 -18.40
N LYS A 445 13.32 23.03 -19.02
CA LYS A 445 14.53 22.97 -19.87
C LYS A 445 15.70 22.21 -19.22
N GLU A 446 15.72 22.16 -17.89
CA GLU A 446 16.73 21.43 -17.12
C GLU A 446 16.68 19.91 -17.37
N TRP A 447 15.49 19.33 -17.57
CA TRP A 447 15.34 17.90 -17.85
C TRP A 447 15.87 17.53 -19.23
N GLU A 448 15.56 18.33 -20.25
CA GLU A 448 16.10 18.15 -21.60
C GLU A 448 17.63 18.20 -21.58
N GLN A 449 18.20 19.21 -20.91
CA GLN A 449 19.64 19.35 -20.75
C GLN A 449 20.28 18.11 -20.09
N VAL A 450 19.69 17.60 -19.02
CA VAL A 450 20.23 16.43 -18.30
C VAL A 450 20.14 15.16 -19.16
N LEU A 451 18.98 14.92 -19.80
CA LEU A 451 18.78 13.75 -20.65
C LEU A 451 19.73 13.75 -21.85
N ASP A 452 19.94 14.91 -22.48
CA ASP A 452 20.86 15.03 -23.60
C ASP A 452 22.32 14.89 -23.17
N ALA A 453 22.72 15.50 -22.05
CA ALA A 453 24.09 15.38 -21.53
C ALA A 453 24.44 13.93 -21.20
N LEU A 454 23.55 13.23 -20.48
CA LEU A 454 23.74 11.83 -20.14
C LEU A 454 23.71 10.93 -21.38
N ALA A 455 22.74 11.10 -22.28
CA ALA A 455 22.68 10.30 -23.50
C ALA A 455 23.95 10.46 -24.36
N SER A 456 24.47 11.68 -24.47
CA SER A 456 25.68 11.98 -25.24
C SER A 456 26.94 11.39 -24.57
N HIS A 457 27.02 11.42 -23.22
CA HIS A 457 28.07 10.74 -22.47
C HIS A 457 28.11 9.24 -22.77
N TYR A 458 26.97 8.56 -22.63
CA TYR A 458 26.90 7.12 -22.89
C TYR A 458 27.15 6.79 -24.38
N GLU A 459 26.65 7.59 -25.31
CA GLU A 459 26.94 7.42 -26.75
C GLU A 459 28.42 7.58 -27.07
N ALA A 460 29.17 8.39 -26.32
CA ALA A 460 30.61 8.58 -26.52
C ALA A 460 31.45 7.41 -25.98
N LEU A 461 30.92 6.59 -25.07
CA LEU A 461 31.66 5.47 -24.48
C LEU A 461 32.14 4.47 -25.56
N PRO A 462 33.30 3.82 -25.34
CA PRO A 462 33.76 2.73 -26.19
C PRO A 462 32.75 1.58 -26.24
N LYS A 463 32.41 1.15 -27.45
CA LYS A 463 31.55 -0.01 -27.71
C LYS A 463 32.36 -1.29 -27.72
N GLU A 464 33.56 -1.21 -28.28
CA GLU A 464 34.59 -2.23 -28.17
C GLU A 464 35.03 -2.38 -26.72
N GLY A 465 35.29 -3.62 -26.29
CA GLY A 465 35.66 -3.93 -24.90
C GLY A 465 34.51 -3.85 -23.89
N GLY A 466 33.26 -3.69 -24.33
CA GLY A 466 32.07 -3.84 -23.46
C GLY A 466 31.84 -2.70 -22.46
N VAL A 467 32.59 -1.60 -22.53
CA VAL A 467 32.50 -0.48 -21.57
C VAL A 467 31.09 0.11 -21.56
N PHE A 468 30.55 0.49 -22.72
CA PHE A 468 29.17 0.96 -22.81
C PHE A 468 28.18 -0.03 -22.14
N ALA A 469 28.28 -1.32 -22.47
CA ALA A 469 27.34 -2.33 -22.02
C ALA A 469 27.38 -2.52 -20.50
N ARG A 470 28.58 -2.56 -19.90
CA ARG A 470 28.76 -2.63 -18.44
C ARG A 470 28.12 -1.44 -17.73
N ARG A 471 28.41 -0.22 -18.21
CA ARG A 471 27.96 1.03 -17.58
C ARG A 471 26.45 1.20 -17.71
N ALA A 472 25.90 0.94 -18.90
CA ALA A 472 24.46 0.97 -19.12
C ALA A 472 23.74 -0.13 -18.31
N ALA A 473 24.32 -1.32 -18.16
CA ALA A 473 23.76 -2.37 -17.30
C ALA A 473 23.80 -1.99 -15.81
N ASN A 474 24.87 -1.35 -15.32
CA ASN A 474 24.92 -0.83 -13.95
C ASN A 474 23.81 0.20 -13.69
N ALA A 475 23.61 1.14 -14.63
CA ALA A 475 22.55 2.14 -14.53
C ALA A 475 21.17 1.46 -14.55
N LEU A 476 20.93 0.53 -15.49
CA LEU A 476 19.67 -0.23 -15.59
C LEU A 476 19.40 -1.12 -14.37
N GLY A 477 20.43 -1.74 -13.80
CA GLY A 477 20.34 -2.56 -12.60
C GLY A 477 19.95 -1.77 -11.34
N ALA A 478 20.22 -0.46 -11.33
CA ALA A 478 19.85 0.44 -10.23
C ALA A 478 18.42 1.03 -10.34
N LEU A 479 17.66 0.71 -11.40
CA LEU A 479 16.26 1.12 -11.52
C LEU A 479 15.42 0.38 -10.47
N PRO A 480 14.61 1.07 -9.65
CA PRO A 480 13.75 0.39 -8.68
C PRO A 480 12.67 -0.46 -9.38
N ALA A 481 12.22 -1.51 -8.71
CA ALA A 481 11.09 -2.31 -9.16
C ALA A 481 9.83 -1.42 -9.33
N TYR A 482 9.04 -1.70 -10.36
CA TYR A 482 7.76 -1.01 -10.65
C TYR A 482 7.85 0.51 -10.86
N ALA A 483 9.04 1.07 -11.06
CA ALA A 483 9.22 2.51 -11.27
C ALA A 483 8.83 3.00 -12.68
N ILE A 484 8.80 2.13 -13.68
CA ILE A 484 8.36 2.46 -15.05
C ILE A 484 6.87 2.11 -15.20
N TRP A 485 6.04 3.13 -15.40
CA TRP A 485 4.58 2.99 -15.53
C TRP A 485 4.10 2.85 -16.97
N ASN A 486 4.67 3.64 -17.89
CA ASN A 486 4.35 3.59 -19.32
C ASN A 486 5.64 3.49 -20.12
N PHE A 487 6.04 2.26 -20.43
CA PHE A 487 7.30 1.97 -21.13
C PHE A 487 7.33 2.54 -22.55
N ASP A 488 6.23 2.43 -23.29
CA ASP A 488 6.18 2.89 -24.69
C ASP A 488 6.35 4.41 -24.77
N ALA A 489 5.62 5.17 -23.93
CA ALA A 489 5.79 6.62 -23.86
C ALA A 489 7.18 7.03 -23.33
N LEU A 490 7.78 6.23 -22.44
CA LEU A 490 9.12 6.49 -21.91
C LEU A 490 10.16 6.41 -23.02
N VAL A 491 10.23 5.31 -23.77
CA VAL A 491 11.23 5.15 -24.85
C VAL A 491 10.95 6.07 -26.05
N GLU A 492 9.71 6.50 -26.23
CA GLU A 492 9.33 7.50 -27.23
C GLU A 492 9.85 8.90 -26.85
N LYS A 493 9.83 9.30 -25.58
CA LYS A 493 10.12 10.68 -25.18
C LYS A 493 11.47 10.88 -24.50
N ASN A 494 12.07 9.82 -23.95
CA ASN A 494 13.34 9.88 -23.25
C ASN A 494 14.46 9.26 -24.11
N ARG A 495 15.36 10.11 -24.62
CA ARG A 495 16.48 9.70 -25.47
C ARG A 495 17.42 8.72 -24.76
N LEU A 496 17.72 8.94 -23.47
CA LEU A 496 18.57 8.06 -22.67
C LEU A 496 17.93 6.67 -22.49
N ALA A 497 16.64 6.62 -22.17
CA ALA A 497 15.90 5.36 -22.07
C ALA A 497 15.89 4.62 -23.41
N ARG A 498 15.69 5.33 -24.53
CA ARG A 498 15.74 4.73 -25.87
C ARG A 498 17.12 4.15 -26.20
N LEU A 499 18.19 4.85 -25.85
CA LEU A 499 19.57 4.38 -26.01
C LEU A 499 19.77 3.05 -25.26
N PHE A 500 19.37 2.99 -24.00
CA PHE A 500 19.51 1.79 -23.15
C PHE A 500 18.61 0.63 -23.58
N PHE A 501 17.36 0.86 -23.93
CA PHE A 501 16.39 -0.23 -24.14
C PHE A 501 16.21 -0.71 -25.58
N LEU A 502 16.54 0.11 -26.59
CA LEU A 502 16.19 -0.16 -28.00
C LEU A 502 17.36 -0.08 -28.97
N ARG A 503 18.45 0.64 -28.67
CA ARG A 503 19.53 0.93 -29.63
C ARG A 503 20.85 0.21 -29.37
N SER A 504 20.90 -0.65 -28.35
CA SER A 504 22.18 -1.18 -27.82
C SER A 504 22.25 -2.70 -27.70
N ASP A 505 21.37 -3.41 -28.39
CA ASP A 505 21.20 -4.85 -28.24
C ASP A 505 22.49 -5.66 -28.49
N ASP A 506 23.19 -5.36 -29.59
CA ASP A 506 24.39 -6.09 -29.98
C ASP A 506 25.57 -5.80 -29.03
N PHE A 507 25.61 -4.60 -28.43
CA PHE A 507 26.62 -4.24 -27.43
C PHE A 507 26.47 -5.03 -26.14
N TYR A 508 25.23 -5.28 -25.70
CA TYR A 508 25.00 -6.11 -24.51
C TYR A 508 25.39 -7.57 -24.75
N LEU A 509 25.09 -8.15 -25.91
CA LEU A 509 25.47 -9.53 -26.23
C LEU A 509 26.99 -9.73 -26.36
N ALA A 510 27.73 -8.66 -26.66
CA ALA A 510 29.20 -8.69 -26.65
C ALA A 510 29.79 -8.84 -25.23
N GLU A 511 29.07 -8.42 -24.19
CA GLU A 511 29.50 -8.43 -22.78
C GLU A 511 28.59 -9.33 -21.91
N PRO A 512 28.92 -10.63 -21.74
CA PRO A 512 28.05 -11.58 -21.04
C PRO A 512 27.70 -11.20 -19.61
N ARG A 513 28.61 -10.52 -18.88
CA ARG A 513 28.33 -10.11 -17.50
C ARG A 513 27.25 -9.04 -17.45
N ALA A 514 27.19 -8.14 -18.43
CA ALA A 514 26.14 -7.14 -18.51
C ALA A 514 24.77 -7.81 -18.68
N VAL A 515 24.66 -8.86 -19.51
CA VAL A 515 23.40 -9.60 -19.68
C VAL A 515 22.95 -10.26 -18.38
N ARG A 516 23.88 -10.82 -17.61
CA ARG A 516 23.58 -11.37 -16.28
C ARG A 516 23.04 -10.30 -15.33
N ASP A 517 23.69 -9.15 -15.27
CA ASP A 517 23.24 -8.01 -14.45
C ASP A 517 21.81 -7.56 -14.84
N LEU A 518 21.48 -7.57 -16.14
CA LEU A 518 20.12 -7.26 -16.63
C LEU A 518 19.07 -8.31 -16.23
N LEU A 519 19.44 -9.60 -16.15
CA LEU A 519 18.55 -10.68 -15.69
C LEU A 519 18.26 -10.58 -14.19
N GLU A 520 19.25 -10.16 -13.40
CA GLU A 520 19.17 -10.01 -11.94
C GLU A 520 18.53 -8.67 -11.52
N ALA A 521 18.38 -7.73 -12.45
CA ALA A 521 17.81 -6.42 -12.19
C ALA A 521 16.39 -6.50 -11.56
N PRO A 522 16.05 -5.64 -10.60
CA PRO A 522 14.74 -5.67 -9.93
C PRO A 522 13.60 -5.13 -10.80
N GLN A 523 13.91 -4.41 -11.90
CA GLN A 523 12.92 -3.83 -12.80
C GLN A 523 12.52 -4.79 -13.93
N ILE A 524 11.22 -5.07 -14.06
CA ILE A 524 10.66 -6.04 -15.03
C ILE A 524 10.98 -5.70 -16.49
N HIS A 525 11.07 -4.41 -16.84
CA HIS A 525 11.40 -3.98 -18.21
C HIS A 525 12.86 -4.26 -18.57
N VAL A 526 13.76 -4.23 -17.57
CA VAL A 526 15.18 -4.55 -17.73
C VAL A 526 15.36 -6.06 -17.92
N GLN A 527 14.67 -6.87 -17.14
CA GLN A 527 14.64 -8.32 -17.35
C GLN A 527 14.03 -8.68 -18.72
N ALA A 528 12.98 -7.98 -19.13
CA ALA A 528 12.38 -8.17 -20.46
C ALA A 528 13.35 -7.82 -21.60
N LEU A 529 14.20 -6.80 -21.43
CA LEU A 529 15.31 -6.54 -22.35
C LEU A 529 16.24 -7.76 -22.41
N ALA A 530 16.73 -8.25 -21.28
CA ALA A 530 17.62 -9.41 -21.23
C ALA A 530 17.02 -10.65 -21.93
N PHE A 531 15.75 -10.98 -21.67
CA PHE A 531 15.08 -12.09 -22.35
C PHE A 531 14.97 -11.90 -23.86
N ARG A 532 14.69 -10.68 -24.32
CA ARG A 532 14.67 -10.37 -25.75
C ARG A 532 16.06 -10.54 -26.38
N LEU A 533 17.12 -10.07 -25.73
CA LEU A 533 18.50 -10.22 -26.20
C LEU A 533 18.88 -11.69 -26.34
N LEU A 534 18.62 -12.48 -25.29
CA LEU A 534 18.94 -13.91 -25.23
C LEU A 534 18.07 -14.76 -26.17
N GLY A 535 16.88 -14.28 -26.53
CA GLY A 535 15.98 -14.94 -27.48
C GLY A 535 16.25 -14.61 -28.96
N ARG A 536 17.25 -13.78 -29.28
CA ARG A 536 17.62 -13.48 -30.68
C ARG A 536 18.20 -14.69 -31.38
N ASP A 537 17.92 -14.85 -32.67
CA ASP A 537 18.51 -15.93 -33.46
C ASP A 537 19.97 -15.60 -33.83
N SER A 538 20.89 -15.81 -32.88
CA SER A 538 22.33 -15.67 -33.11
C SER A 538 23.13 -16.68 -32.29
N ALA A 539 24.28 -17.09 -32.80
CA ALA A 539 25.18 -18.03 -32.10
C ALA A 539 25.59 -17.47 -30.72
N ARG A 540 25.87 -16.17 -30.66
CA ARG A 540 26.24 -15.48 -29.42
C ARG A 540 25.10 -15.47 -28.41
N ALA A 541 23.86 -15.19 -28.82
CA ALA A 541 22.72 -15.22 -27.92
C ALA A 541 22.50 -16.63 -27.33
N ARG A 542 22.69 -17.69 -28.13
CA ARG A 542 22.61 -19.09 -27.66
C ARG A 542 23.68 -19.40 -26.61
N GLU A 543 24.92 -19.00 -26.86
CA GLU A 543 26.05 -19.17 -25.92
C GLU A 543 25.78 -18.44 -24.60
N VAL A 544 25.42 -17.16 -24.64
CA VAL A 544 25.16 -16.36 -23.43
C VAL A 544 23.90 -16.84 -22.70
N ALA A 545 22.88 -17.34 -23.42
CA ALA A 545 21.69 -17.93 -22.80
C ALA A 545 22.05 -19.21 -22.03
N ALA A 546 22.91 -20.06 -22.59
CA ALA A 546 23.40 -21.26 -21.91
C ALA A 546 24.23 -20.93 -20.66
N GLN A 547 25.06 -19.87 -20.70
CA GLN A 547 25.83 -19.39 -19.54
C GLN A 547 24.96 -18.89 -18.37
N ASN A 548 23.71 -18.49 -18.64
CA ASN A 548 22.77 -17.95 -17.65
C ASN A 548 21.58 -18.89 -17.39
N LEU A 549 21.77 -20.19 -17.63
CA LEU A 549 20.73 -21.20 -17.51
C LEU A 549 20.12 -21.26 -16.10
N ASP A 550 20.94 -21.02 -15.08
CA ASP A 550 20.55 -20.96 -13.66
C ASP A 550 19.44 -19.93 -13.39
N LEU A 551 19.55 -18.75 -13.99
CA LEU A 551 18.56 -17.67 -13.87
C LEU A 551 17.36 -17.89 -14.81
N LEU A 552 17.61 -18.42 -16.02
CA LEU A 552 16.55 -18.64 -17.01
C LEU A 552 15.57 -19.74 -16.59
N GLN A 553 16.05 -20.87 -16.05
CA GLN A 553 15.17 -21.98 -15.67
C GLN A 553 14.14 -21.58 -14.61
N ALA A 554 14.49 -20.65 -13.70
CA ALA A 554 13.59 -20.15 -12.67
C ALA A 554 12.39 -19.38 -13.24
N THR A 555 12.49 -18.88 -14.48
CA THR A 555 11.41 -18.15 -15.16
C THR A 555 10.20 -19.03 -15.48
N LEU A 556 10.39 -20.35 -15.61
CA LEU A 556 9.32 -21.31 -15.88
C LEU A 556 8.27 -21.31 -14.75
N LEU A 557 8.73 -21.25 -13.49
CA LEU A 557 7.88 -21.46 -12.32
C LEU A 557 7.51 -20.16 -11.59
N ARG A 558 8.27 -19.06 -11.78
CA ARG A 558 7.96 -17.78 -11.14
C ARG A 558 6.81 -17.03 -11.83
N PRO A 559 6.07 -16.15 -11.13
CA PRO A 559 5.08 -15.27 -11.74
C PRO A 559 5.71 -14.30 -12.76
N LEU A 560 5.17 -14.26 -13.97
CA LEU A 560 5.60 -13.36 -15.04
C LEU A 560 4.40 -12.92 -15.88
N HIS A 561 4.48 -11.69 -16.40
CA HIS A 561 3.52 -11.23 -17.41
C HIS A 561 3.64 -12.06 -18.69
N ARG A 562 2.51 -12.32 -19.37
CA ARG A 562 2.45 -13.22 -20.55
C ARG A 562 3.47 -12.86 -21.63
N ARG A 563 3.57 -11.58 -22.00
CA ARG A 563 4.53 -11.10 -23.02
C ARG A 563 5.99 -11.35 -22.63
N THR A 564 6.34 -11.09 -21.37
CA THR A 564 7.69 -11.34 -20.83
C THR A 564 8.01 -12.83 -20.80
N ARG A 565 7.01 -13.68 -20.51
CA ARG A 565 7.17 -15.13 -20.51
C ARG A 565 7.47 -15.68 -21.91
N HIS A 566 6.83 -15.17 -22.96
CA HIS A 566 7.18 -15.56 -24.33
C HIS A 566 8.63 -15.22 -24.68
N ALA A 567 9.12 -14.04 -24.27
CA ALA A 567 10.54 -13.70 -24.45
C ALA A 567 11.46 -14.64 -23.65
N ALA A 568 11.10 -15.00 -22.42
CA ALA A 568 11.85 -15.96 -21.62
C ALA A 568 11.87 -17.36 -22.25
N PHE A 569 10.77 -17.81 -22.88
CA PHE A 569 10.73 -19.08 -23.61
C PHE A 569 11.67 -19.09 -24.82
N ALA A 570 11.76 -17.97 -25.56
CA ALA A 570 12.74 -17.84 -26.64
C ALA A 570 14.18 -17.94 -26.12
N ALA A 571 14.50 -17.28 -25.00
CA ALA A 571 15.81 -17.40 -24.35
C ALA A 571 16.11 -18.85 -23.89
N LEU A 572 15.13 -19.54 -23.31
CA LEU A 572 15.24 -20.95 -22.92
C LEU A 572 15.46 -21.88 -24.13
N ALA A 573 14.77 -21.62 -25.24
CA ALA A 573 14.97 -22.36 -26.49
C ALA A 573 16.41 -22.21 -26.99
N ASN A 574 16.95 -20.99 -26.95
CA ASN A 574 18.33 -20.71 -27.34
C ASN A 574 19.36 -21.38 -26.42
N ALA A 575 19.13 -21.37 -25.10
CA ALA A 575 19.97 -22.09 -24.15
C ALA A 575 19.98 -23.60 -24.45
N ALA A 576 18.81 -24.20 -24.67
CA ALA A 576 18.71 -25.62 -25.03
C ALA A 576 19.30 -25.93 -26.41
N ALA A 577 19.25 -24.98 -27.35
CA ALA A 577 19.82 -25.17 -28.68
C ALA A 577 21.36 -25.16 -28.70
N HIS A 578 21.98 -24.52 -27.71
CA HIS A 578 23.44 -24.43 -27.58
C HIS A 578 24.08 -25.79 -27.28
N GLY A 579 23.46 -26.62 -26.43
CA GLY A 579 24.01 -27.94 -26.10
C GLY A 579 23.03 -28.85 -25.37
N VAL A 580 23.26 -30.16 -25.49
CA VAL A 580 22.38 -31.19 -24.92
C VAL A 580 22.32 -31.14 -23.39
N GLU A 581 23.41 -30.74 -22.72
CA GLU A 581 23.44 -30.59 -21.27
C GLU A 581 22.45 -29.53 -20.77
N ALA A 582 22.36 -28.39 -21.46
CA ALA A 582 21.39 -27.36 -21.13
C ALA A 582 19.94 -27.85 -21.34
N ALA A 583 19.69 -28.57 -22.44
CA ALA A 583 18.39 -29.17 -22.71
C ALA A 583 18.01 -30.23 -21.66
N ARG A 584 18.96 -31.05 -21.19
CA ARG A 584 18.77 -32.08 -20.16
C ARG A 584 18.31 -31.48 -18.83
N VAL A 585 18.78 -30.29 -18.47
CA VAL A 585 18.32 -29.54 -17.28
C VAL A 585 16.91 -28.95 -17.50
N LEU A 586 16.62 -28.43 -18.69
CA LEU A 586 15.37 -27.70 -18.95
C LEU A 586 14.16 -28.61 -19.17
N VAL A 587 14.32 -29.72 -19.87
CA VAL A 587 13.20 -30.60 -20.26
C VAL A 587 12.36 -31.04 -19.03
N PRO A 588 12.94 -31.53 -17.92
CA PRO A 588 12.17 -31.86 -16.71
C PRO A 588 11.41 -30.65 -16.14
N ARG A 589 12.04 -29.46 -16.10
CA ARG A 589 11.41 -28.24 -15.57
C ARG A 589 10.26 -27.74 -16.45
N VAL A 590 10.39 -27.91 -17.77
CA VAL A 590 9.32 -27.60 -18.72
C VAL A 590 8.13 -28.56 -18.52
N ARG A 591 8.40 -29.85 -18.26
CA ARG A 591 7.35 -30.82 -17.89
C ARG A 591 6.65 -30.43 -16.59
N ASP A 592 7.41 -30.07 -15.55
CA ASP A 592 6.86 -29.61 -14.26
C ASP A 592 5.94 -28.39 -14.44
N ALA A 593 6.29 -27.46 -15.34
CA ALA A 593 5.52 -26.25 -15.59
C ALA A 593 4.12 -26.51 -16.19
N PHE A 594 3.84 -27.69 -16.76
CA PHE A 594 2.48 -28.05 -17.21
C PHE A 594 1.49 -28.23 -16.05
N ALA A 595 1.97 -28.48 -14.83
CA ALA A 595 1.13 -28.56 -13.64
C ALA A 595 0.59 -27.18 -13.20
N LEU A 596 1.12 -26.09 -13.74
CA LEU A 596 0.63 -24.74 -13.45
C LEU A 596 -0.75 -24.49 -14.07
N PRO A 597 -1.60 -23.65 -13.45
CA PRO A 597 -2.92 -23.31 -13.99
C PRO A 597 -2.86 -22.64 -15.36
N ASP A 598 -3.83 -22.92 -16.23
CA ASP A 598 -3.93 -22.34 -17.58
C ASP A 598 -4.14 -20.82 -17.56
N THR A 599 -4.74 -20.31 -16.49
CA THR A 599 -5.04 -18.89 -16.32
C THR A 599 -3.76 -18.05 -16.30
N ARG A 600 -3.52 -17.30 -17.39
CA ARG A 600 -2.34 -16.44 -17.63
C ARG A 600 -1.02 -17.19 -17.89
N TYR A 601 -1.04 -18.51 -18.06
CA TYR A 601 0.13 -19.30 -18.46
C TYR A 601 -0.01 -19.79 -19.92
N PRO A 602 0.90 -19.45 -20.85
CA PRO A 602 0.80 -19.81 -22.26
C PRO A 602 1.26 -21.26 -22.50
N LYS A 603 0.41 -22.24 -22.18
CA LYS A 603 0.71 -23.69 -22.34
C LYS A 603 1.01 -24.10 -23.77
N GLU A 604 0.39 -23.47 -24.77
CA GLU A 604 0.70 -23.72 -26.19
C GLU A 604 2.16 -23.40 -26.51
N SER A 605 2.67 -22.26 -26.03
CA SER A 605 4.08 -21.89 -26.23
C SER A 605 5.03 -22.73 -25.38
N LEU A 606 4.59 -23.21 -24.21
CA LEU A 606 5.35 -24.17 -23.41
C LEU A 606 5.47 -25.53 -24.14
N MET A 607 4.39 -25.98 -24.78
CA MET A 607 4.38 -27.18 -25.63
C MET A 607 5.29 -27.01 -26.84
N ALA A 608 5.23 -25.86 -27.53
CA ALA A 608 6.13 -25.56 -28.64
C ALA A 608 7.61 -25.56 -28.20
N LEU A 609 7.90 -25.02 -27.01
CA LEU A 609 9.25 -25.05 -26.42
C LEU A 609 9.72 -26.49 -26.17
N LEU A 610 8.89 -27.32 -25.54
CA LEU A 610 9.20 -28.73 -25.29
C LEU A 610 9.43 -29.49 -26.62
N ALA A 611 8.52 -29.34 -27.58
CA ALA A 611 8.63 -29.98 -28.89
C ALA A 611 9.91 -29.57 -29.62
N HIS A 612 10.30 -28.29 -29.56
CA HIS A 612 11.55 -27.81 -30.14
C HIS A 612 12.78 -28.50 -29.52
N MET A 613 12.82 -28.61 -28.18
CA MET A 613 13.91 -29.29 -27.48
C MET A 613 14.00 -30.78 -27.84
N LEU A 614 12.87 -31.50 -27.85
CA LEU A 614 12.81 -32.94 -28.13
C LEU A 614 13.00 -33.29 -29.61
N THR A 615 12.72 -32.34 -30.52
CA THR A 615 13.04 -32.49 -31.95
C THR A 615 14.54 -32.40 -32.17
N ARG A 616 15.20 -31.45 -31.51
CA ARG A 616 16.65 -31.25 -31.62
C ARG A 616 17.46 -32.31 -30.88
N TRP A 617 16.96 -32.79 -29.74
CA TRP A 617 17.62 -33.77 -28.88
C TRP A 617 16.71 -34.99 -28.65
N PRO A 618 16.59 -35.92 -29.62
CA PRO A 618 15.68 -37.06 -29.52
C PRO A 618 15.95 -37.98 -28.32
N GLU A 619 17.19 -38.02 -27.83
CA GLU A 619 17.61 -38.80 -26.65
C GLU A 619 16.96 -38.36 -25.32
N LEU A 620 16.35 -37.17 -25.28
CA LEU A 620 15.68 -36.65 -24.08
C LEU A 620 14.18 -37.00 -24.01
N ARG A 621 13.65 -37.68 -25.04
CA ARG A 621 12.24 -38.07 -25.14
C ARG A 621 11.90 -39.13 -24.08
N GLY A 622 10.78 -38.93 -23.39
CA GLY A 622 10.16 -39.96 -22.55
C GLY A 622 9.42 -41.01 -23.40
N PRO A 623 9.01 -42.14 -22.80
CA PRO A 623 8.32 -43.23 -23.51
C PRO A 623 7.05 -42.78 -24.26
N ALA A 624 6.30 -41.82 -23.72
CA ALA A 624 5.08 -41.27 -24.32
C ALA A 624 5.35 -40.19 -25.40
N GLU A 625 6.60 -39.77 -25.58
CA GLU A 625 7.01 -38.69 -26.49
C GLU A 625 7.79 -39.23 -27.71
N VAL A 626 7.96 -40.57 -27.80
CA VAL A 626 8.51 -41.25 -28.98
C VAL A 626 7.40 -41.38 -30.03
N PRO A 627 7.57 -40.81 -31.24
CA PRO A 627 6.60 -40.97 -32.32
C PRO A 627 6.40 -42.46 -32.62
N HIS A 628 5.16 -42.94 -32.50
CA HIS A 628 4.81 -44.27 -33.00
C HIS A 628 4.67 -44.18 -34.51
N VAL A 629 5.68 -44.66 -35.24
CA VAL A 629 5.64 -44.74 -36.70
C VAL A 629 4.77 -45.94 -37.06
N PHE A 630 3.51 -45.68 -37.39
CA PHE A 630 2.64 -46.69 -38.01
C PHE A 630 3.07 -46.84 -39.48
N GLY A 631 4.01 -47.74 -39.75
CA GLY A 631 4.31 -48.21 -41.10
C GLY A 631 3.36 -49.35 -41.50
N LEU A 632 2.93 -49.38 -42.76
CA LEU A 632 2.37 -50.60 -43.36
C LEU A 632 3.40 -51.74 -43.25
N PRO A 633 2.98 -52.99 -43.00
CA PRO A 633 3.90 -54.10 -42.85
C PRO A 633 4.77 -54.20 -44.11
N VAL A 634 6.08 -54.21 -43.91
CA VAL A 634 7.02 -54.59 -44.97
C VAL A 634 6.61 -55.99 -45.42
N LYS A 635 6.18 -56.08 -46.67
CA LYS A 635 5.86 -57.35 -47.30
C LYS A 635 7.20 -58.08 -47.51
N GLY A 636 7.53 -58.96 -46.58
CA GLY A 636 8.72 -59.80 -46.65
C GLY A 636 9.52 -59.73 -45.36
N ASP A 637 9.09 -60.51 -44.37
CA ASP A 637 9.93 -61.56 -43.79
C ASP A 637 9.01 -62.51 -43.02
N GLY A 638 8.51 -63.48 -43.79
CA GLY A 638 8.03 -64.75 -43.29
C GLY A 638 8.81 -65.84 -44.02
N ALA A 639 10.00 -66.15 -43.52
CA ALA A 639 10.74 -67.39 -43.72
C ALA A 639 11.77 -67.53 -42.60
#